data_AF-A0A1X7V706-F1
#
_entry.id   AF-A0A1X7V706-F1
#
_cell.length_a   1.000
_cell.length_b   1.000
_cell.length_c   1.000
_cell.angle_alpha   90.00
_cell.angle_beta   90.00
_cell.angle_gamma   90.00
#
_symmetry.space_group_name_H-M   'P 1'
#
loop_
_entity.id
_entity.type
_entity.pdbx_description
1 polymer ?
#
loop_
_entity_poly.entity_id
_entity_poly.type
_entity_poly.pdbx_seq_one_letter_code
_entity_poly.pdbx_strand_id
1 'polypeptide(L)'
;MTICDVFENQIINDASLKTHAASMRSKIASGRPPQVPTIQHTQVGHTMTPKTKNKAASDRLREVSDRLACSISSCLMDVTSKLYAGNVIGLSLKDEMINGHDIDSRKATKLVNELQRALDNHTRPDTYLDEMCRVLRNVREKQITDIVDTLSNDVSAVSTGPAMVPAFQSNDATAVPTDPAMVLAFPTEPSYSNKNNAHKVLTSSNDMLTKIDLMYLADKMVEKGIITSEQKREIVDDRYHGLSGFQRINKLLDHLRDTVEVNEGTFQWFIKILNDYNTVWSKSVAKKLMDKYTELQMTS
;
A
#
# COMPACT_ATOMS: atom_id res chain seq x y z
N MET A 1 35.59 -27.47 21.03
CA MET A 1 34.87 -27.50 19.75
C MET A 1 34.99 -26.11 19.16
N THR A 2 35.90 -25.95 18.20
CA THR A 2 36.15 -24.67 17.54
C THR A 2 35.22 -24.53 16.34
N ILE A 3 34.88 -23.31 15.95
CA ILE A 3 34.05 -23.00 14.76
C ILE A 3 34.53 -23.70 13.47
N CYS A 4 35.81 -24.09 13.44
CA CYS A 4 36.40 -24.86 12.34
C CYS A 4 35.83 -26.28 12.18
N ASP A 5 35.31 -26.90 13.25
CA ASP A 5 34.86 -28.29 13.25
C ASP A 5 33.41 -28.46 12.73
N VAL A 6 32.72 -27.35 12.44
CA VAL A 6 31.31 -27.35 11.99
C VAL A 6 31.20 -27.54 10.48
N PHE A 7 32.26 -27.30 9.71
CA PHE A 7 32.21 -27.30 8.24
C PHE A 7 32.47 -28.65 7.58
N GLU A 8 32.82 -29.70 8.31
CA GLU A 8 33.19 -30.99 7.69
C GLU A 8 32.05 -31.99 7.51
N ASN A 9 30.88 -31.75 8.10
CA ASN A 9 29.78 -32.70 7.98
C ASN A 9 28.52 -32.05 7.43
N GLN A 10 28.58 -31.64 6.15
CA GLN A 10 27.56 -31.87 5.11
C GLN A 10 28.02 -31.22 3.80
N ILE A 11 28.49 -32.06 2.88
CA ILE A 11 28.42 -31.95 1.41
C ILE A 11 28.27 -30.51 0.85
N ILE A 12 29.37 -29.74 0.84
CA ILE A 12 29.49 -28.55 -0.03
C ILE A 12 30.74 -28.74 -0.90
N ASN A 13 30.53 -29.23 -2.12
CA ASN A 13 31.54 -29.33 -3.17
C ASN A 13 31.74 -28.00 -3.91
N ASP A 14 31.75 -26.88 -3.17
CA ASP A 14 31.99 -25.56 -3.76
C ASP A 14 33.48 -25.20 -3.64
N ALA A 15 34.13 -25.02 -4.80
CA ALA A 15 35.56 -24.73 -4.88
C ALA A 15 35.93 -23.37 -4.29
N SER A 16 35.00 -22.41 -4.26
CA SER A 16 35.22 -21.05 -3.77
C SER A 16 35.36 -21.02 -2.24
N LEU A 17 34.55 -21.83 -1.55
CA LEU A 17 34.60 -21.98 -0.09
C LEU A 17 35.87 -22.72 0.37
N LYS A 18 36.37 -23.70 -0.39
CA LYS A 18 37.66 -24.35 -0.12
C LYS A 18 38.83 -23.37 -0.24
N THR A 19 38.84 -22.51 -1.27
CA THR A 19 39.88 -21.49 -1.46
C THR A 19 39.85 -20.43 -0.36
N HIS A 20 38.66 -20.02 0.09
CA HIS A 20 38.52 -19.07 1.19
C HIS A 20 38.98 -19.66 2.55
N ALA A 21 38.63 -20.92 2.84
CA ALA A 21 39.10 -21.62 4.03
C ALA A 21 40.63 -21.84 4.04
N ALA A 22 41.23 -22.12 2.87
CA ALA A 22 42.69 -22.22 2.72
C ALA A 22 43.39 -20.87 2.96
N SER A 23 42.81 -19.76 2.50
CA SER A 23 43.30 -18.40 2.75
C SER A 23 43.29 -18.04 4.24
N MET A 24 42.24 -18.42 4.97
CA MET A 24 42.17 -18.19 6.42
C MET A 24 43.20 -19.02 7.20
N ARG A 25 43.44 -20.28 6.81
CA ARG A 25 44.48 -21.12 7.45
C ARG A 25 45.89 -20.56 7.23
N SER A 26 46.17 -19.98 6.06
CA SER A 26 47.45 -19.33 5.76
C SER A 26 47.73 -18.10 6.65
N LYS A 27 46.69 -17.33 7.00
CA LYS A 27 46.81 -16.16 7.88
C LYS A 27 47.05 -16.53 9.35
N ILE A 28 46.58 -17.70 9.79
CA ILE A 28 46.76 -18.17 11.18
C ILE A 28 48.13 -18.85 11.35
N ALA A 29 48.65 -19.51 10.32
CA ALA A 29 49.95 -20.20 10.37
C ALA A 29 51.19 -19.27 10.30
N SER A 30 51.04 -17.97 10.03
CA SER A 30 52.16 -17.05 9.78
C SER A 30 52.57 -16.16 10.95
N GLY A 31 52.03 -16.38 12.16
CA GLY A 31 52.66 -15.97 13.44
C GLY A 31 53.28 -14.57 13.51
N ARG A 32 52.67 -13.53 12.91
CA ARG A 32 53.18 -12.16 12.98
C ARG A 32 52.28 -11.27 13.85
N PRO A 33 52.80 -10.66 14.93
CA PRO A 33 52.00 -9.77 15.78
C PRO A 33 51.69 -8.44 15.05
N PRO A 34 50.56 -7.79 15.37
CA PRO A 34 50.21 -6.50 14.78
C PRO A 34 51.11 -5.39 15.32
N GLN A 35 51.70 -4.60 14.40
CA GLN A 35 52.42 -3.37 14.73
C GLN A 35 51.42 -2.26 15.09
N VAL A 36 51.66 -1.57 16.20
CA VAL A 36 50.96 -0.35 16.63
C VAL A 36 51.67 0.86 15.99
N PRO A 37 50.99 1.76 15.25
CA PRO A 37 51.59 3.02 14.84
C PRO A 37 51.45 4.08 15.93
N THR A 38 52.59 4.59 16.36
CA THR A 38 52.82 5.81 17.13
C THR A 38 52.08 7.02 16.55
N ILE A 39 51.38 7.78 17.39
CA ILE A 39 50.81 9.09 17.05
C ILE A 39 51.95 10.12 17.05
N GLN A 40 52.35 10.60 15.88
CA GLN A 40 53.08 11.85 15.73
C GLN A 40 52.13 12.92 15.20
N HIS A 41 52.02 14.03 15.95
CA HIS A 41 51.33 15.25 15.54
C HIS A 41 52.10 15.92 14.39
N THR A 42 51.58 15.80 13.17
CA THR A 42 51.93 16.71 12.08
C THR A 42 50.64 17.08 11.34
N GLN A 43 50.22 18.33 11.47
CA GLN A 43 49.22 18.94 10.59
C GLN A 43 49.71 18.87 9.15
N VAL A 44 49.07 18.02 8.34
CA VAL A 44 49.09 18.11 6.87
C VAL A 44 47.66 17.90 6.40
N GLY A 45 47.14 18.93 5.71
CA GLY A 45 45.77 18.98 5.22
C GLY A 45 45.44 17.77 4.35
N HIS A 46 44.44 17.00 4.77
CA HIS A 46 43.80 16.04 3.90
C HIS A 46 42.73 16.77 3.11
N THR A 47 43.05 17.03 1.84
CA THR A 47 42.09 17.32 0.78
C THR A 47 40.97 16.28 0.86
N MET A 48 39.78 16.72 1.27
CA MET A 48 38.57 15.91 1.13
C MET A 48 38.35 15.64 -0.35
N THR A 49 38.40 14.38 -0.74
CA THR A 49 37.87 13.97 -2.04
C THR A 49 36.34 14.06 -2.00
N PRO A 50 35.67 14.54 -3.06
CA PRO A 50 34.28 14.95 -2.98
C PRO A 50 33.36 13.74 -3.05
N LYS A 51 32.78 13.32 -1.92
CA LYS A 51 31.64 12.38 -1.84
C LYS A 51 30.33 13.09 -2.21
N THR A 52 30.31 13.79 -3.34
CA THR A 52 29.28 14.81 -3.61
C THR A 52 28.23 14.38 -4.63
N LYS A 53 28.50 13.35 -5.46
CA LYS A 53 27.57 12.96 -6.56
C LYS A 53 26.44 12.01 -6.12
N ASN A 54 26.72 11.01 -5.27
CA ASN A 54 25.69 10.05 -4.85
C ASN A 54 24.61 10.69 -3.96
N LYS A 55 24.95 11.78 -3.27
CA LYS A 55 24.01 12.52 -2.42
C LYS A 55 22.95 13.27 -3.23
N ALA A 56 23.28 13.80 -4.41
CA ALA A 56 22.36 14.65 -5.18
C ALA A 56 21.15 13.88 -5.77
N ALA A 57 21.39 12.74 -6.43
CA ALA A 57 20.31 11.90 -6.97
C ALA A 57 19.44 11.31 -5.86
N SER A 58 20.07 10.86 -4.77
CA SER A 58 19.39 10.34 -3.58
C SER A 58 18.53 11.41 -2.91
N ASP A 59 19.06 12.63 -2.75
CA ASP A 59 18.33 13.76 -2.18
C ASP A 59 17.11 14.16 -3.04
N ARG A 60 17.26 14.15 -4.38
CA ARG A 60 16.17 14.43 -5.33
C ARG A 60 15.03 13.43 -5.23
N LEU A 61 15.34 12.12 -5.16
CA LEU A 61 14.32 11.11 -4.94
C LEU A 61 13.66 11.29 -3.59
N ARG A 62 14.45 11.48 -2.52
CA ARG A 62 13.95 11.66 -1.16
C ARG A 62 12.96 12.84 -1.04
N GLU A 63 13.20 13.93 -1.74
CA GLU A 63 12.32 15.11 -1.74
C GLU A 63 10.92 14.82 -2.30
N VAL A 64 10.81 13.91 -3.28
CA VAL A 64 9.52 13.57 -3.90
C VAL A 64 8.95 12.24 -3.42
N SER A 65 9.66 11.48 -2.58
CA SER A 65 9.32 10.11 -2.20
C SER A 65 7.90 9.97 -1.68
N ASP A 66 7.46 10.86 -0.78
CA ASP A 66 6.12 10.79 -0.20
C ASP A 66 5.04 11.01 -1.27
N ARG A 67 5.21 12.03 -2.12
CA ARG A 67 4.29 12.33 -3.23
C ARG A 67 4.28 11.21 -4.28
N LEU A 68 5.45 10.64 -4.55
CA LEU A 68 5.62 9.54 -5.48
C LEU A 68 4.93 8.28 -4.96
N ALA A 69 5.11 7.94 -3.67
CA ALA A 69 4.43 6.82 -3.04
C ALA A 69 2.91 6.99 -3.06
N CYS A 70 2.39 8.17 -2.72
CA CYS A 70 0.97 8.48 -2.84
C CYS A 70 0.45 8.30 -4.27
N SER A 71 1.21 8.77 -5.27
CA SER A 71 0.83 8.69 -6.68
C SER A 71 0.89 7.27 -7.24
N ILE A 72 1.85 6.45 -6.77
CA ILE A 72 1.98 5.04 -7.14
C ILE A 72 0.88 4.21 -6.51
N SER A 73 0.42 4.55 -5.30
CA SER A 73 -0.59 3.77 -4.57
C SER A 73 -1.88 3.53 -5.38
N SER A 74 -2.29 4.44 -6.25
CA SER A 74 -3.50 4.29 -7.07
C SER A 74 -3.31 3.42 -8.32
N CYS A 75 -2.08 3.10 -8.69
CA CYS A 75 -1.73 2.34 -9.90
C CYS A 75 -0.55 1.36 -9.65
N LEU A 76 -0.48 0.83 -8.42
CA LEU A 76 0.66 0.06 -7.91
C LEU A 76 1.03 -1.12 -8.81
N MET A 77 0.03 -1.88 -9.27
CA MET A 77 0.24 -3.07 -10.11
C MET A 77 0.90 -2.71 -11.45
N ASP A 78 0.46 -1.63 -12.10
CA ASP A 78 0.99 -1.19 -13.39
C ASP A 78 2.39 -0.61 -13.25
N VAL A 79 2.61 0.22 -12.24
CA VAL A 79 3.94 0.77 -11.92
C VAL A 79 4.92 -0.35 -11.62
N THR A 80 4.55 -1.28 -10.73
CA THR A 80 5.41 -2.42 -10.35
C THR A 80 5.73 -3.29 -11.56
N SER A 81 4.73 -3.59 -12.41
CA SER A 81 4.94 -4.40 -13.61
C SER A 81 5.87 -3.73 -14.61
N LYS A 82 5.77 -2.40 -14.78
CA LYS A 82 6.65 -1.61 -15.65
C LYS A 82 8.06 -1.50 -15.09
N LEU A 83 8.22 -1.23 -13.78
CA LEU A 83 9.52 -1.19 -13.11
C LEU A 83 10.25 -2.54 -13.23
N TYR A 84 9.53 -3.65 -13.10
CA TYR A 84 10.08 -4.98 -13.31
C TYR A 84 10.48 -5.21 -14.77
N ALA A 85 9.61 -4.86 -15.73
CA ALA A 85 9.93 -4.99 -17.16
C ALA A 85 11.12 -4.12 -17.58
N GLY A 86 11.34 -2.99 -16.90
CA GLY A 86 12.50 -2.12 -17.07
C GLY A 86 13.75 -2.56 -16.30
N ASN A 87 13.75 -3.72 -15.62
CA ASN A 87 14.83 -4.19 -14.75
C ASN A 87 15.24 -3.20 -13.64
N VAL A 88 14.35 -2.29 -13.24
CA VAL A 88 14.57 -1.33 -12.15
C VAL A 88 14.39 -2.01 -10.79
N ILE A 89 13.49 -3.00 -10.72
CA ILE A 89 13.22 -3.83 -9.54
C ILE A 89 13.32 -5.32 -9.86
N GLY A 90 13.63 -6.13 -8.84
CA GLY A 90 13.71 -7.58 -8.95
C GLY A 90 12.34 -8.28 -8.87
N LEU A 91 12.31 -9.55 -9.27
CA LEU A 91 11.09 -10.39 -9.25
C LEU A 91 10.50 -10.54 -7.85
N SER A 92 11.36 -10.69 -6.82
CA SER A 92 10.90 -10.81 -5.43
C SER A 92 10.14 -9.58 -4.96
N LEU A 93 10.62 -8.37 -5.29
CA LEU A 93 9.92 -7.14 -4.93
C LEU A 93 8.63 -6.99 -5.73
N LYS A 94 8.63 -7.37 -7.02
CA LYS A 94 7.40 -7.39 -7.83
C LYS A 94 6.34 -8.30 -7.22
N ASP A 95 6.71 -9.53 -6.87
CA ASP A 95 5.79 -10.50 -6.28
C ASP A 95 5.22 -9.99 -4.96
N GLU A 96 6.06 -9.38 -4.13
CA GLU A 96 5.62 -8.77 -2.88
C GLU A 96 4.63 -7.61 -3.09
N MET A 97 4.87 -6.73 -4.06
CA MET A 97 3.96 -5.61 -4.33
C MET A 97 2.61 -6.09 -4.90
N ILE A 98 2.59 -7.14 -5.72
CA ILE A 98 1.37 -7.65 -6.34
C ILE A 98 0.60 -8.58 -5.39
N ASN A 99 1.28 -9.55 -4.79
CA ASN A 99 0.68 -10.65 -4.02
C ASN A 99 0.81 -10.48 -2.50
N GLY A 100 1.58 -9.51 -2.02
CA GLY A 100 1.76 -9.28 -0.58
C GLY A 100 0.46 -8.90 0.13
N HIS A 101 0.41 -9.11 1.45
CA HIS A 101 -0.80 -8.85 2.26
C HIS A 101 -0.92 -7.41 2.75
N ASP A 102 0.08 -6.57 2.51
CA ASP A 102 0.02 -5.15 2.84
C ASP A 102 -0.92 -4.36 1.91
N ILE A 103 -1.32 -3.20 2.41
CA ILE A 103 -2.13 -2.22 1.68
C ILE A 103 -1.31 -1.51 0.59
N ASP A 104 -1.95 -1.09 -0.49
CA ASP A 104 -1.25 -0.51 -1.65
C ASP A 104 -0.41 0.72 -1.30
N SER A 105 -0.83 1.53 -0.32
CA SER A 105 -0.05 2.68 0.14
C SER A 105 1.21 2.29 0.92
N ARG A 106 1.15 1.25 1.76
CA ARG A 106 2.33 0.69 2.45
C ARG A 106 3.25 0.01 1.47
N LYS A 107 2.71 -0.75 0.52
CA LYS A 107 3.46 -1.35 -0.57
C LYS A 107 4.13 -0.30 -1.44
N ALA A 108 3.42 0.75 -1.86
CA ALA A 108 3.98 1.85 -2.63
C ALA A 108 5.10 2.56 -1.86
N THR A 109 4.91 2.81 -0.56
CA THR A 109 5.95 3.38 0.31
C THR A 109 7.16 2.45 0.39
N LYS A 110 6.94 1.15 0.56
CA LYS A 110 8.01 0.14 0.57
C LYS A 110 8.74 0.09 -0.76
N LEU A 111 8.03 0.10 -1.88
CA LEU A 111 8.59 0.14 -3.23
C LEU A 111 9.50 1.36 -3.40
N VAL A 112 9.04 2.56 -3.02
CA VAL A 112 9.85 3.79 -3.10
C VAL A 112 11.06 3.72 -2.17
N ASN A 113 10.92 3.18 -0.95
CA ASN A 113 12.05 2.98 -0.04
C ASN A 113 13.09 2.00 -0.60
N GLU A 114 12.63 0.95 -1.28
CA GLU A 114 13.50 -0.02 -1.95
C GLU A 114 14.20 0.61 -3.16
N LEU A 115 13.51 1.45 -3.94
CA LEU A 115 14.11 2.24 -5.02
C LEU A 115 15.16 3.21 -4.47
N GLN A 116 14.88 3.89 -3.36
CA GLN A 116 15.83 4.78 -2.68
C GLN A 116 17.05 4.01 -2.19
N ARG A 117 16.84 2.85 -1.55
CA ARG A 117 17.93 1.99 -1.08
C ARG A 117 18.75 1.43 -2.25
N ALA A 118 18.11 1.05 -3.34
CA ALA A 118 18.78 0.59 -4.55
C ALA A 118 19.63 1.71 -5.16
N LEU A 119 19.08 2.93 -5.22
CA LEU A 119 19.77 4.13 -5.68
C LEU A 119 21.00 4.47 -4.82
N ASP A 120 20.85 4.47 -3.49
CA ASP A 120 21.93 4.79 -2.54
C ASP A 120 23.12 3.82 -2.66
N ASN A 121 22.83 2.55 -2.93
CA ASN A 121 23.81 1.48 -3.09
C ASN A 121 24.30 1.31 -4.54
N HIS A 122 23.75 2.07 -5.50
CA HIS A 122 24.08 1.91 -6.91
C HIS A 122 25.45 2.52 -7.24
N THR A 123 26.26 1.81 -8.03
CA THR A 123 27.57 2.31 -8.52
C THR A 123 27.43 3.56 -9.40
N ARG A 124 26.25 3.76 -10.00
CA ARG A 124 25.91 4.86 -10.90
C ARG A 124 24.50 5.40 -10.59
N PRO A 125 24.34 6.25 -9.58
CA PRO A 125 23.02 6.65 -9.07
C PRO A 125 22.23 7.47 -10.08
N ASP A 126 22.84 8.44 -10.76
CA ASP A 126 22.14 9.25 -11.77
C ASP A 126 21.60 8.39 -12.91
N THR A 127 22.39 7.41 -13.37
CA THR A 127 21.94 6.47 -14.43
C THR A 127 20.78 5.58 -13.95
N TYR A 128 20.79 5.14 -12.69
CA TYR A 128 19.66 4.39 -12.12
C TYR A 128 18.41 5.26 -12.01
N LEU A 129 18.58 6.51 -11.56
CA LEU A 129 17.49 7.47 -11.42
C LEU A 129 16.87 7.82 -12.78
N ASP A 130 17.68 8.04 -13.81
CA ASP A 130 17.22 8.32 -15.17
C ASP A 130 16.42 7.15 -15.75
N GLU A 131 16.89 5.92 -15.55
CA GLU A 131 16.20 4.71 -16.01
C GLU A 131 14.86 4.52 -15.27
N MET A 132 14.85 4.72 -13.95
CA MET A 132 13.62 4.73 -13.15
C MET A 132 12.64 5.80 -13.67
N CYS A 133 13.11 7.04 -13.88
CA CYS A 133 12.29 8.13 -14.42
C CYS A 133 11.72 7.79 -15.81
N ARG A 134 12.54 7.21 -16.69
CA ARG A 134 12.11 6.73 -18.02
C ARG A 134 10.98 5.71 -17.92
N VAL A 135 11.10 4.74 -17.02
CA VAL A 135 10.09 3.70 -16.82
C VAL A 135 8.81 4.27 -16.21
N LEU A 136 8.91 5.13 -15.20
CA LEU A 136 7.77 5.77 -14.55
C LEU A 136 6.98 6.68 -15.51
N ARG A 137 7.66 7.40 -16.42
CA ARG A 137 7.03 8.18 -17.47
C ARG A 137 6.17 7.32 -18.41
N ASN A 138 6.58 6.08 -18.66
CA ASN A 138 5.84 5.13 -19.49
C ASN A 138 4.57 4.58 -18.82
N VAL A 139 4.32 4.88 -17.55
CA VAL A 139 3.05 4.56 -16.87
C VAL A 139 1.89 5.38 -17.46
N ARG A 140 2.16 6.59 -17.96
CA ARG A 140 1.19 7.55 -18.54
C ARG A 140 0.12 8.06 -17.57
N GLU A 141 0.32 7.88 -16.28
CA GLU A 141 -0.46 8.55 -15.25
C GLU A 141 0.04 9.97 -15.07
N LYS A 142 -0.88 10.95 -15.12
CA LYS A 142 -0.52 12.38 -15.09
C LYS A 142 0.26 12.74 -13.82
N GLN A 143 -0.26 12.31 -12.67
CA GLN A 143 0.35 12.54 -11.35
C GLN A 143 1.78 11.99 -11.23
N ILE A 144 2.06 10.82 -11.82
CA ILE A 144 3.40 10.23 -11.82
C ILE A 144 4.31 10.98 -12.77
N THR A 145 3.81 11.35 -13.96
CA THR A 145 4.59 12.07 -14.96
C THR A 145 5.02 13.44 -14.45
N ASP A 146 4.11 14.19 -13.81
CA ASP A 146 4.39 15.51 -13.21
C ASP A 146 5.47 15.42 -12.11
N ILE A 147 5.46 14.36 -11.30
CA ILE A 147 6.49 14.12 -10.28
C ILE A 147 7.82 13.72 -10.92
N VAL A 148 7.80 12.89 -11.95
CA VAL A 148 9.02 12.50 -12.70
C VAL A 148 9.64 13.69 -13.42
N ASP A 149 8.84 14.65 -13.87
CA ASP A 149 9.33 15.91 -14.44
C ASP A 149 9.96 16.82 -13.38
N THR A 150 9.35 16.86 -12.19
CA THR A 150 9.95 17.54 -11.02
C THR A 150 11.28 16.89 -10.63
N LEU A 151 11.35 15.56 -10.67
CA LEU A 151 12.59 14.80 -10.48
C LEU A 151 13.62 15.17 -11.53
N SER A 152 13.26 15.16 -12.81
CA SER A 152 14.18 15.32 -13.95
C SER A 152 14.71 16.75 -14.14
N ASN A 153 14.04 17.76 -13.58
CA ASN A 153 14.44 19.16 -13.70
C ASN A 153 15.35 19.59 -12.53
N ASP A 154 16.61 19.89 -12.82
CA ASP A 154 17.45 20.65 -11.89
C ASP A 154 17.16 22.16 -12.02
N VAL A 155 16.66 22.72 -10.91
CA VAL A 155 16.81 24.12 -10.42
C VAL A 155 16.10 25.26 -11.16
N SER A 156 15.09 25.85 -10.50
CA SER A 156 14.98 27.31 -10.27
C SER A 156 13.92 27.65 -9.21
N ALA A 157 14.38 28.22 -8.09
CA ALA A 157 13.70 29.09 -7.11
C ALA A 157 12.22 28.83 -6.73
N VAL A 158 11.96 28.63 -5.42
CA VAL A 158 11.32 29.66 -4.59
C VAL A 158 11.47 29.31 -3.10
N SER A 159 12.04 30.29 -2.40
CA SER A 159 12.07 30.46 -0.96
C SER A 159 10.68 30.79 -0.44
N THR A 160 10.24 30.16 0.64
CA THR A 160 9.49 30.85 1.69
C THR A 160 9.65 30.12 3.02
N GLY A 161 10.20 30.84 4.00
CA GLY A 161 10.30 30.43 5.39
C GLY A 161 8.95 30.42 6.13
N PRO A 162 8.98 30.12 7.45
CA PRO A 162 7.90 29.46 8.17
C PRO A 162 6.90 30.45 8.78
N ALA A 163 5.63 30.07 8.79
CA ALA A 163 4.59 30.74 9.57
C ALA A 163 4.17 29.85 10.75
N MET A 164 4.75 30.17 11.90
CA MET A 164 4.31 29.77 13.24
C MET A 164 3.20 30.71 13.71
N VAL A 165 2.09 30.18 14.22
CA VAL A 165 1.11 30.84 15.11
C VAL A 165 0.14 29.78 15.69
N PRO A 166 -0.50 29.99 16.86
CA PRO A 166 -0.02 29.40 18.10
C PRO A 166 -1.07 28.51 18.79
N ALA A 167 -0.66 27.96 19.93
CA ALA A 167 -1.45 27.23 20.90
C ALA A 167 -2.71 28.00 21.37
N PHE A 168 -3.83 27.29 21.44
CA PHE A 168 -4.93 27.61 22.35
C PHE A 168 -4.88 26.62 23.51
N GLN A 169 -4.66 27.15 24.71
CA GLN A 169 -4.98 26.50 25.99
C GLN A 169 -6.17 27.22 26.61
N SER A 170 -7.16 26.45 27.06
CA SER A 170 -7.91 26.60 28.32
C SER A 170 -9.30 25.99 28.17
N ASN A 171 -9.96 25.36 29.13
CA ASN A 171 -9.72 24.78 30.46
C ASN A 171 -11.01 23.93 30.72
N ASP A 172 -10.94 22.82 31.45
CA ASP A 172 -11.56 22.59 32.77
C ASP A 172 -13.02 23.10 32.91
N ALA A 173 -14.04 22.39 33.41
CA ALA A 173 -14.12 21.25 34.31
C ALA A 173 -15.55 20.66 34.20
N THR A 174 -15.74 19.36 34.50
CA THR A 174 -16.52 18.91 35.68
C THR A 174 -16.64 17.39 35.74
N ALA A 175 -16.39 16.87 36.94
CA ALA A 175 -16.44 15.48 37.37
C ALA A 175 -17.90 14.97 37.51
N VAL A 176 -18.23 13.75 37.03
CA VAL A 176 -18.34 12.44 37.76
C VAL A 176 -19.53 12.41 38.77
N PRO A 177 -20.40 11.38 38.74
CA PRO A 177 -20.15 10.15 39.51
C PRO A 177 -20.43 8.82 38.79
N THR A 178 -19.68 7.83 39.27
CA THR A 178 -19.67 6.41 38.91
C THR A 178 -20.60 5.59 39.81
N ASP A 179 -21.04 4.44 39.27
CA ASP A 179 -21.39 3.15 39.91
C ASP A 179 -22.88 2.87 40.27
N PRO A 180 -23.34 1.59 40.44
CA PRO A 180 -22.91 0.30 39.87
C PRO A 180 -24.05 -0.51 39.19
N ALA A 181 -23.65 -1.54 38.44
CA ALA A 181 -24.33 -2.83 38.20
C ALA A 181 -25.88 -2.91 38.16
N MET A 182 -26.42 -3.17 36.96
CA MET A 182 -27.64 -3.98 36.83
C MET A 182 -27.50 -4.97 35.66
N VAL A 183 -27.52 -6.25 36.03
CA VAL A 183 -27.62 -7.40 35.15
C VAL A 183 -28.91 -7.28 34.33
N LEU A 184 -28.79 -7.22 33.01
CA LEU A 184 -29.88 -7.53 32.10
C LEU A 184 -29.41 -8.63 31.14
N ALA A 185 -30.15 -9.73 31.19
CA ALA A 185 -29.97 -10.93 30.41
C ALA A 185 -29.81 -10.61 28.92
N PHE A 186 -28.75 -11.17 28.33
CA PHE A 186 -28.65 -11.27 26.87
C PHE A 186 -29.84 -12.11 26.38
N PRO A 187 -30.66 -11.60 25.44
CA PRO A 187 -31.53 -12.45 24.66
C PRO A 187 -30.67 -13.37 23.82
N THR A 188 -30.95 -14.66 23.91
CA THR A 188 -30.46 -15.74 23.07
C THR A 188 -30.48 -15.31 21.60
N GLU A 189 -29.32 -15.31 20.95
CA GLU A 189 -29.19 -15.06 19.51
C GLU A 189 -30.09 -16.04 18.72
N PRO A 190 -30.99 -15.56 17.86
CA PRO A 190 -31.67 -16.43 16.93
C PRO A 190 -30.69 -16.82 15.83
N SER A 191 -30.50 -18.14 15.66
CA SER A 191 -29.82 -18.73 14.52
C SER A 191 -30.58 -18.37 13.22
N TYR A 192 -30.15 -17.32 12.51
CA TYR A 192 -30.72 -16.91 11.23
C TYR A 192 -29.92 -17.52 10.08
N SER A 193 -30.26 -18.75 9.71
CA SER A 193 -29.76 -19.37 8.46
C SER A 193 -30.89 -19.53 7.43
N ASN A 194 -31.71 -18.49 7.25
CA ASN A 194 -32.59 -18.41 6.08
C ASN A 194 -32.54 -17.02 5.45
N LYS A 195 -31.37 -16.68 4.88
CA LYS A 195 -31.14 -15.47 4.10
C LYS A 195 -32.20 -15.34 3.00
N ASN A 196 -32.80 -14.16 2.85
CA ASN A 196 -33.86 -13.94 1.86
C ASN A 196 -33.33 -14.03 0.41
N ASN A 197 -34.26 -14.16 -0.54
CA ASN A 197 -33.92 -14.35 -1.95
C ASN A 197 -33.09 -13.18 -2.51
N ALA A 198 -33.39 -11.95 -2.09
CA ALA A 198 -32.61 -10.78 -2.48
C ALA A 198 -31.15 -10.83 -1.99
N HIS A 199 -30.90 -11.26 -0.74
CA HIS A 199 -29.55 -11.45 -0.20
C HIS A 199 -28.79 -12.52 -0.99
N LYS A 200 -29.44 -13.63 -1.35
CA LYS A 200 -28.85 -14.69 -2.19
C LYS A 200 -28.44 -14.15 -3.56
N VAL A 201 -29.32 -13.41 -4.23
CA VAL A 201 -29.04 -12.81 -5.56
C VAL A 201 -27.86 -11.85 -5.54
N LEU A 202 -27.80 -10.98 -4.53
CA LEU A 202 -26.69 -10.03 -4.36
C LEU A 202 -25.38 -10.76 -4.11
N THR A 203 -25.39 -11.77 -3.25
CA THR A 203 -24.19 -12.56 -2.94
C THR A 203 -23.68 -13.31 -4.16
N SER A 204 -24.55 -13.97 -4.93
CA SER A 204 -24.18 -14.72 -6.14
C SER A 204 -23.80 -13.85 -7.34
N SER A 205 -23.98 -12.53 -7.25
CA SER A 205 -23.70 -11.60 -8.35
C SER A 205 -22.63 -10.56 -7.99
N ASN A 206 -21.92 -10.77 -6.88
CA ASN A 206 -20.99 -9.81 -6.28
C ASN A 206 -19.91 -9.30 -7.25
N ASP A 207 -19.31 -10.18 -8.04
CA ASP A 207 -18.25 -9.82 -9.01
C ASP A 207 -18.70 -8.74 -9.99
N MET A 208 -19.98 -8.77 -10.39
CA MET A 208 -20.53 -7.75 -11.27
C MET A 208 -20.68 -6.43 -10.50
N LEU A 209 -21.20 -6.47 -9.28
CA LEU A 209 -21.46 -5.26 -8.48
C LEU A 209 -20.19 -4.46 -8.14
N THR A 210 -19.03 -5.12 -8.09
CA THR A 210 -17.74 -4.48 -7.78
C THR A 210 -17.25 -3.47 -8.83
N LYS A 211 -17.90 -3.42 -10.01
CA LYS A 211 -17.56 -2.45 -11.08
C LYS A 211 -18.37 -1.14 -11.01
N ILE A 212 -19.29 -1.02 -10.05
CA ILE A 212 -20.01 0.23 -9.80
C ILE A 212 -19.02 1.25 -9.23
N ASP A 213 -19.18 2.53 -9.56
CA ASP A 213 -18.38 3.57 -8.93
C ASP A 213 -18.63 3.61 -7.41
N LEU A 214 -17.55 3.42 -6.65
CA LEU A 214 -17.57 3.35 -5.18
C LEU A 214 -18.21 4.60 -4.59
N MET A 215 -17.88 5.77 -5.15
CA MET A 215 -18.30 7.04 -4.60
C MET A 215 -19.78 7.30 -4.81
N TYR A 216 -20.23 7.09 -6.04
CA TYR A 216 -21.63 7.16 -6.41
C TYR A 216 -22.50 6.22 -5.56
N LEU A 217 -22.07 4.96 -5.38
CA LEU A 217 -22.82 4.01 -4.58
C LEU A 217 -22.89 4.44 -3.10
N ALA A 218 -21.77 4.90 -2.53
CA ALA A 218 -21.73 5.36 -1.15
C ALA A 218 -22.65 6.57 -0.92
N ASP A 219 -22.69 7.52 -1.85
CA ASP A 219 -23.60 8.68 -1.81
C ASP A 219 -25.07 8.23 -1.76
N LYS A 220 -25.45 7.32 -2.66
CA LYS A 220 -26.82 6.79 -2.71
C LYS A 220 -27.19 6.01 -1.46
N MET A 221 -26.26 5.24 -0.89
CA MET A 221 -26.50 4.51 0.35
C MET A 221 -26.67 5.45 1.56
N VAL A 222 -25.97 6.58 1.62
CA VAL A 222 -26.20 7.62 2.64
C VAL A 222 -27.55 8.31 2.44
N GLU A 223 -27.89 8.71 1.20
CA GLU A 223 -29.20 9.32 0.88
C GLU A 223 -30.37 8.43 1.31
N LYS A 224 -30.21 7.10 1.18
CA LYS A 224 -31.22 6.12 1.56
C LYS A 224 -31.23 5.78 3.05
N GLY A 225 -30.20 6.19 3.80
CA GLY A 225 -30.03 5.85 5.22
C GLY A 225 -29.58 4.41 5.46
N ILE A 226 -28.96 3.76 4.47
CA ILE A 226 -28.39 2.41 4.60
C ILE A 226 -27.08 2.45 5.39
N ILE A 227 -26.29 3.50 5.16
CA ILE A 227 -25.07 3.78 5.93
C ILE A 227 -25.10 5.23 6.41
N THR A 228 -24.37 5.51 7.48
CA THR A 228 -24.20 6.87 8.00
C THR A 228 -23.15 7.64 7.20
N SER A 229 -23.13 8.97 7.34
CA SER A 229 -22.06 9.81 6.77
C SER A 229 -20.68 9.45 7.33
N GLU A 230 -20.63 8.98 8.58
CA GLU A 230 -19.41 8.49 9.21
C GLU A 230 -18.95 7.17 8.59
N GLN A 231 -19.85 6.19 8.41
CA GLN A 231 -19.54 4.93 7.72
C GLN A 231 -19.12 5.17 6.27
N LYS A 232 -19.76 6.12 5.57
CA LYS A 232 -19.30 6.54 4.24
C LYS A 232 -17.87 7.05 4.29
N ARG A 233 -17.54 7.96 5.22
CA ARG A 233 -16.18 8.48 5.39
C ARG A 233 -15.21 7.34 5.66
N GLU A 234 -15.53 6.43 6.56
CA GLU A 234 -14.72 5.24 6.83
C GLU A 234 -14.55 4.36 5.58
N ILE A 235 -15.59 4.12 4.79
CA ILE A 235 -15.47 3.17 3.67
C ILE A 235 -14.78 3.79 2.46
N VAL A 236 -14.98 5.07 2.23
CA VAL A 236 -14.53 5.76 1.02
C VAL A 236 -13.17 6.41 1.23
N ASP A 237 -12.96 7.07 2.37
CA ASP A 237 -11.76 7.88 2.64
C ASP A 237 -10.56 6.94 2.83
N ASP A 238 -9.62 7.05 1.89
CA ASP A 238 -8.41 6.24 1.86
C ASP A 238 -7.51 6.46 3.06
N ARG A 239 -7.64 7.61 3.74
CA ARG A 239 -6.84 7.99 4.91
C ARG A 239 -7.08 7.10 6.12
N TYR A 240 -8.18 6.34 6.17
CA TYR A 240 -8.58 5.64 7.38
C TYR A 240 -8.33 4.13 7.39
N HIS A 241 -8.24 3.44 6.24
CA HIS A 241 -8.31 1.97 6.26
C HIS A 241 -7.37 1.19 5.34
N GLY A 242 -6.66 1.82 4.39
CA GLY A 242 -5.76 1.07 3.50
C GLY A 242 -6.44 -0.03 2.66
N LEU A 243 -7.76 -0.10 2.66
CA LEU A 243 -8.51 -1.07 1.86
C LEU A 243 -8.36 -0.74 0.38
N SER A 244 -8.23 -1.76 -0.47
CA SER A 244 -8.27 -1.57 -1.93
C SER A 244 -9.67 -1.11 -2.36
N GLY A 245 -9.78 -0.49 -3.55
CA GLY A 245 -11.10 -0.09 -4.09
C GLY A 245 -12.09 -1.27 -4.13
N PHE A 246 -11.60 -2.47 -4.44
CA PHE A 246 -12.35 -3.71 -4.40
C PHE A 246 -12.84 -4.07 -2.98
N GLN A 247 -11.98 -3.94 -1.96
CA GLN A 247 -12.39 -4.22 -0.59
C GLN A 247 -13.40 -3.19 -0.07
N ARG A 248 -13.23 -1.91 -0.43
CA ARG A 248 -14.16 -0.84 -0.03
C ARG A 248 -15.54 -1.05 -0.65
N ILE A 249 -15.61 -1.39 -1.93
CA ILE A 249 -16.90 -1.65 -2.57
C ILE A 249 -17.55 -2.91 -2.02
N ASN A 250 -16.77 -3.96 -1.71
CA ASN A 250 -17.31 -5.13 -1.04
C ASN A 250 -17.89 -4.80 0.34
N LYS A 251 -17.22 -3.93 1.12
CA LYS A 251 -17.73 -3.47 2.41
C LYS A 251 -19.04 -2.69 2.28
N LEU A 252 -19.20 -1.84 1.25
CA LEU A 252 -20.51 -1.24 0.94
C LEU A 252 -21.56 -2.29 0.59
N LEU A 253 -21.19 -3.27 -0.23
CA LEU A 253 -22.09 -4.34 -0.65
C LEU A 253 -22.45 -5.29 0.50
N ASP A 254 -21.60 -5.45 1.51
CA ASP A 254 -21.91 -6.14 2.76
C ASP A 254 -23.01 -5.39 3.53
N HIS A 255 -22.83 -4.09 3.78
CA HIS A 255 -23.87 -3.27 4.43
C HIS A 255 -25.20 -3.28 3.66
N LEU A 256 -25.15 -3.26 2.33
CA LEU A 256 -26.33 -3.41 1.49
C LEU A 256 -27.01 -4.77 1.70
N ARG A 257 -26.24 -5.86 1.72
CA ARG A 257 -26.76 -7.22 1.91
C ARG A 257 -27.40 -7.42 3.27
N ASP A 258 -26.79 -6.89 4.32
CA ASP A 258 -27.32 -6.95 5.69
C ASP A 258 -28.65 -6.17 5.77
N THR A 259 -28.71 -5.00 5.14
CA THR A 259 -29.93 -4.19 5.11
C THR A 259 -31.04 -4.83 4.27
N VAL A 260 -30.67 -5.46 3.15
CA VAL A 260 -31.60 -6.20 2.29
C VAL A 260 -32.16 -7.42 3.00
N GLU A 261 -31.36 -8.09 3.82
CA GLU A 261 -31.80 -9.23 4.64
C GLU A 261 -32.94 -8.83 5.59
N VAL A 262 -32.85 -7.65 6.20
CA VAL A 262 -33.87 -7.10 7.10
C VAL A 262 -35.04 -6.46 6.34
N ASN A 263 -34.75 -5.80 5.20
CA ASN A 263 -35.74 -5.07 4.40
C ASN A 263 -35.55 -5.34 2.90
N GLU A 264 -36.31 -6.28 2.38
CA GLU A 264 -36.28 -6.70 0.97
C GLU A 264 -36.61 -5.56 0.00
N GLY A 265 -37.36 -4.52 0.43
CA GLY A 265 -37.62 -3.32 -0.38
C GLY A 265 -36.35 -2.54 -0.75
N THR A 266 -35.26 -2.72 0.00
CA THR A 266 -33.94 -2.17 -0.30
C THR A 266 -33.36 -2.73 -1.60
N PHE A 267 -33.70 -3.98 -1.96
CA PHE A 267 -33.27 -4.58 -3.22
C PHE A 267 -33.87 -3.85 -4.43
N GLN A 268 -35.18 -3.57 -4.41
CA GLN A 268 -35.85 -2.83 -5.48
C GLN A 268 -35.28 -1.41 -5.63
N TRP A 269 -34.97 -0.76 -4.52
CA TRP A 269 -34.26 0.52 -4.54
C TRP A 269 -32.88 0.40 -5.20
N PHE A 270 -32.11 -0.63 -4.89
CA PHE A 270 -30.79 -0.83 -5.50
C PHE A 270 -30.88 -1.07 -7.01
N ILE A 271 -31.87 -1.84 -7.48
CA ILE A 271 -32.14 -2.00 -8.92
C ILE A 271 -32.42 -0.64 -9.58
N LYS A 272 -33.16 0.25 -8.91
CA LYS A 272 -33.39 1.61 -9.40
C LYS A 272 -32.08 2.40 -9.50
N ILE A 273 -31.21 2.34 -8.50
CA ILE A 273 -29.90 3.03 -8.52
C ILE A 273 -29.03 2.56 -9.71
N LEU A 274 -29.03 1.26 -10.02
CA LEU A 274 -28.29 0.73 -11.17
C LEU A 274 -28.85 1.24 -12.50
N ASN A 275 -30.17 1.37 -12.61
CA ASN A 275 -30.81 1.94 -13.80
C ASN A 275 -30.53 3.45 -13.93
N ASP A 276 -30.56 4.19 -12.82
CA ASP A 276 -30.31 5.63 -12.75
C ASP A 276 -28.84 5.97 -13.05
N TYR A 277 -27.89 5.08 -12.73
CA TYR A 277 -26.48 5.22 -13.15
C TYR A 277 -26.32 5.25 -14.69
N ASN A 278 -27.34 4.78 -15.42
CA ASN A 278 -27.55 5.00 -16.86
C ASN A 278 -26.40 4.58 -17.79
N THR A 279 -25.62 3.57 -17.41
CA THR A 279 -24.65 2.93 -18.32
C THR A 279 -25.26 1.68 -18.95
N VAL A 280 -24.80 1.30 -20.15
CA VAL A 280 -25.20 0.04 -20.82
C VAL A 280 -24.96 -1.15 -19.88
N TRP A 281 -23.84 -1.13 -19.18
CA TRP A 281 -23.44 -2.14 -18.24
C TRP A 281 -24.35 -2.21 -17.01
N SER A 282 -24.61 -1.07 -16.33
CA SER A 282 -25.42 -1.05 -15.10
C SER A 282 -26.88 -1.46 -15.35
N LYS A 283 -27.46 -1.10 -16.49
CA LYS A 283 -28.79 -1.58 -16.92
C LYS A 283 -28.80 -3.09 -17.18
N SER A 284 -27.75 -3.62 -17.80
CA SER A 284 -27.61 -5.06 -18.03
C SER A 284 -27.50 -5.83 -16.71
N VAL A 285 -26.73 -5.31 -15.74
CA VAL A 285 -26.64 -5.88 -14.39
C VAL A 285 -27.99 -5.81 -13.67
N ALA A 286 -28.66 -4.66 -13.68
CA ALA A 286 -29.98 -4.48 -13.07
C ALA A 286 -31.00 -5.51 -13.57
N LYS A 287 -31.06 -5.70 -14.90
CA LYS A 287 -31.91 -6.72 -15.52
C LYS A 287 -31.55 -8.13 -15.03
N LYS A 288 -30.27 -8.50 -15.09
CA LYS A 288 -29.80 -9.83 -14.69
C LYS A 288 -30.08 -10.14 -13.21
N LEU A 289 -29.97 -9.15 -12.32
CA LEU A 289 -30.31 -9.31 -10.91
C LEU A 289 -31.82 -9.55 -10.72
N MET A 290 -32.65 -8.80 -11.44
CA MET A 290 -34.11 -8.94 -11.35
C MET A 290 -34.60 -10.28 -11.94
N ASP A 291 -33.98 -10.75 -13.02
CA ASP A 291 -34.26 -12.06 -13.62
C ASP A 291 -33.98 -13.18 -12.58
N LYS A 292 -32.78 -13.19 -11.98
CA LYS A 292 -32.41 -14.16 -10.93
C LYS A 292 -33.32 -14.07 -9.69
N TYR A 293 -33.69 -12.86 -9.29
CA TYR A 293 -34.59 -12.66 -8.15
C TYR A 293 -35.97 -13.26 -8.43
N THR A 294 -36.50 -13.04 -9.63
CA THR A 294 -37.79 -13.59 -10.05
C THR A 294 -37.76 -15.12 -10.12
N GLU A 295 -36.67 -15.69 -10.65
CA GLU A 295 -36.46 -17.15 -10.67
C GLU A 295 -36.50 -17.75 -9.25
N LEU A 296 -35.77 -17.15 -8.29
CA LEU A 296 -35.76 -17.66 -6.91
C LEU A 296 -37.13 -17.55 -6.22
N GLN A 297 -37.90 -16.49 -6.51
CA GLN A 297 -39.25 -16.31 -6.00
C GLN A 297 -40.24 -17.35 -6.55
N MET A 298 -40.04 -17.84 -7.78
CA MET A 298 -40.86 -18.92 -8.37
C MET A 298 -40.52 -20.31 -7.82
N THR A 299 -39.33 -20.48 -7.25
CA THR A 299 -38.84 -21.77 -6.71
C THR A 299 -38.95 -21.90 -5.18
N SER A 300 -39.34 -20.82 -4.49
CA SER A 300 -39.56 -20.80 -3.02
C SER A 300 -41.03 -21.02 -2.68
#